data_AF-A0A2K4ZDH5-F1
#
_entry.id   AF-A0A2K4ZDH5-F1
#
_cell.length_a   1.000
_cell.length_b   1.000
_cell.length_c   1.000
_cell.angle_alpha   90.00
_cell.angle_beta   90.00
_cell.angle_gamma   90.00
#
_symmetry.space_group_name_H-M   'P 1'
#
loop_
_entity.id
_entity.type
_entity.pdbx_description
1 polymer ?
#
loop_
_entity_poly.entity_id
_entity_poly.type
_entity_poly.pdbx_seq_one_letter_code
_entity_poly.pdbx_strand_id
1 'polypeptide(L)'
;MGILLDAAPDPAAGGISLISMVLMYAVVIGAMWFFLMRPQSKEKKRVAAMISALEIGDCVLTTSGFYGIVIDINDDMVIVEFGSNKNCRIPMEKSAINRVEKPGEN
;
A
#
# COMPACT_ATOMS: atom_id res chain seq x y z
N MET A 1 -51.53 13.22 46.44
CA MET A 1 -51.99 12.10 45.59
C MET A 1 -52.42 12.73 44.27
N GLY A 2 -51.79 12.53 43.13
CA GLY A 2 -50.77 11.58 42.73
C GLY A 2 -50.71 11.77 41.22
N ILE A 3 -49.50 12.03 40.73
CA ILE A 3 -48.95 11.56 39.47
C ILE A 3 -49.96 11.14 38.39
N LEU A 4 -49.96 11.87 37.27
CA LEU A 4 -49.74 11.26 35.95
C LEU A 4 -49.55 12.40 34.94
N LEU A 5 -48.27 12.74 34.81
CA LEU A 5 -47.67 13.43 33.70
C LEU A 5 -47.89 12.57 32.44
N ASP A 6 -48.81 12.98 31.58
CA ASP A 6 -48.90 12.48 30.21
C ASP A 6 -47.75 13.13 29.42
N ALA A 7 -46.56 12.54 29.57
CA ALA A 7 -45.43 12.82 28.72
C ALA A 7 -45.72 12.16 27.37
N ALA A 8 -46.31 12.93 26.46
CA ALA A 8 -46.28 12.59 25.05
C ALA A 8 -44.80 12.34 24.67
N PRO A 9 -44.48 11.23 23.98
CA PRO A 9 -43.15 11.05 23.43
C PRO A 9 -42.96 12.12 22.36
N ASP A 10 -42.21 13.16 22.73
CA ASP A 10 -41.67 14.17 21.83
C ASP A 10 -40.94 13.42 20.69
N PRO A 11 -41.24 13.67 19.39
CA PRO A 11 -40.51 13.05 18.28
C PRO A 11 -39.05 13.51 18.18
N ALA A 12 -38.55 14.22 19.19
CA ALA A 12 -37.18 14.64 19.35
C ALA A 12 -36.26 13.51 19.89
N ALA A 13 -36.36 12.29 19.34
CA ALA A 13 -35.36 11.25 19.52
C ALA A 13 -35.48 10.15 18.45
N GLY A 14 -34.56 10.14 17.48
CA GLY A 14 -34.11 8.87 16.90
C GLY A 14 -34.87 8.30 15.70
N GLY A 15 -35.38 9.14 14.79
CA GLY A 15 -35.92 8.70 13.49
C GLY A 15 -35.11 9.22 12.32
N ILE A 16 -33.84 8.83 12.16
CA ILE A 16 -33.17 9.01 10.86
C ILE A 16 -33.95 8.14 9.88
N SER A 17 -34.73 8.77 8.98
CA SER A 17 -35.44 8.08 7.91
C SER A 17 -34.51 7.06 7.25
N LEU A 18 -34.98 5.83 7.02
CA LEU A 18 -34.18 4.76 6.41
C LEU A 18 -33.49 5.25 5.12
N ILE A 19 -34.15 6.15 4.39
CA ILE A 19 -33.60 6.83 3.22
C ILE A 19 -32.39 7.69 3.58
N SER A 20 -32.48 8.55 4.60
CA SER A 20 -31.35 9.38 5.06
C SER A 20 -30.19 8.54 5.61
N MET A 21 -30.48 7.41 6.26
CA MET A 21 -29.44 6.49 6.75
C MET A 21 -28.71 5.82 5.58
N VAL A 22 -29.44 5.27 4.61
CA VAL A 22 -28.86 4.65 3.40
C VAL A 22 -28.04 5.65 2.61
N LEU A 23 -28.52 6.90 2.48
CA LEU A 23 -27.82 7.96 1.76
C LEU A 23 -26.53 8.36 2.46
N MET A 24 -26.54 8.45 3.80
CA MET A 24 -25.33 8.68 4.60
C MET A 24 -24.30 7.55 4.44
N TYR A 25 -24.74 6.29 4.53
CA TYR A 25 -23.84 5.14 4.32
C TYR A 25 -23.30 5.08 2.89
N ALA A 26 -24.11 5.39 1.88
CA ALA A 26 -23.68 5.43 0.48
C ALA A 26 -22.60 6.52 0.26
N VAL A 27 -22.74 7.68 0.90
CA VAL A 27 -21.74 8.75 0.84
C VAL A 27 -20.45 8.33 1.54
N VAL A 28 -20.53 7.73 2.72
CA VAL A 28 -19.33 7.27 3.45
C VAL A 28 -18.61 6.15 2.70
N ILE A 29 -19.33 5.14 2.20
CA ILE A 29 -18.76 4.04 1.42
C ILE A 29 -18.19 4.55 0.10
N GLY A 30 -18.90 5.46 -0.59
CA GLY A 30 -18.43 6.08 -1.82
C GLY A 30 -17.17 6.93 -1.61
N ALA A 31 -17.13 7.72 -0.53
CA ALA A 31 -15.97 8.51 -0.15
C ALA A 31 -14.77 7.61 0.23
N MET A 32 -15.00 6.54 0.98
CA MET A 32 -13.97 5.59 1.40
C MET A 32 -13.42 4.80 0.20
N TRP A 33 -14.28 4.39 -0.75
CA TRP A 33 -13.84 3.74 -2.00
C TRP A 33 -13.00 4.69 -2.86
N PHE A 34 -13.42 5.95 -2.99
CA PHE A 34 -12.67 6.97 -3.72
C PHE A 34 -11.31 7.27 -3.07
N PHE A 35 -11.27 7.40 -1.74
CA PHE A 35 -10.04 7.67 -0.99
C PHE A 35 -9.08 6.47 -0.94
N LEU A 36 -9.55 5.22 -1.02
CA LEU A 36 -8.70 4.03 -1.02
C LEU A 36 -8.22 3.62 -2.43
N MET A 37 -9.05 3.79 -3.46
CA MET A 37 -8.69 3.41 -4.83
C MET A 37 -7.65 4.35 -5.46
N ARG A 38 -7.73 5.65 -5.13
CA ARG A 38 -6.80 6.67 -5.63
C ARG A 38 -5.34 6.48 -5.18
N PRO A 39 -5.02 6.16 -3.91
CA PRO A 39 -3.64 5.96 -3.46
C PRO A 39 -3.05 4.64 -3.94
N GLN A 40 -3.82 3.54 -3.97
CA GLN A 40 -3.25 2.23 -4.33
C GLN A 40 -2.69 2.17 -5.75
N SER A 41 -3.35 2.82 -6.70
CA SER A 41 -2.88 2.82 -8.10
C SER A 41 -1.54 3.55 -8.27
N LYS A 42 -1.22 4.50 -7.38
CA LYS A 42 0.06 5.22 -7.44
C LYS A 42 1.21 4.36 -6.93
N GLU A 43 0.99 3.64 -5.83
CA GLU A 43 2.02 2.79 -5.24
C GLU A 43 2.36 1.60 -6.15
N LYS A 44 1.35 0.93 -6.71
CA LYS A 44 1.57 -0.15 -7.69
C LYS A 44 2.36 0.31 -8.92
N LYS A 45 2.05 1.51 -9.43
CA LYS A 45 2.79 2.11 -10.55
C LYS A 45 4.23 2.46 -10.16
N ARG A 46 4.46 2.96 -8.95
CA ARG A 46 5.80 3.27 -8.45
C ARG A 46 6.66 2.01 -8.33
N VAL A 47 6.12 0.94 -7.76
CA VAL A 47 6.81 -0.35 -7.64
C VAL A 47 7.12 -0.93 -9.02
N ALA A 48 6.15 -0.93 -9.95
CA ALA A 48 6.37 -1.40 -11.31
C ALA A 48 7.44 -0.58 -12.06
N ALA A 49 7.44 0.76 -11.88
CA ALA A 49 8.45 1.64 -12.47
C ALA A 49 9.85 1.38 -11.88
N MET A 50 9.95 1.15 -10.57
CA MET A 50 11.21 0.81 -9.91
C MET A 50 11.78 -0.51 -10.43
N ILE A 51 10.94 -1.54 -10.55
CA ILE A 51 11.33 -2.85 -11.09
C ILE A 51 11.77 -2.74 -12.55
N SER A 52 11.11 -1.88 -13.34
CA SER A 52 11.44 -1.68 -14.75
C SER A 52 12.72 -0.87 -14.95
N ALA A 53 13.13 -0.08 -13.96
CA ALA A 53 14.34 0.74 -13.99
C ALA A 53 15.58 0.01 -13.48
N LEU A 54 15.42 -1.27 -13.07
CA LEU A 54 16.49 -2.10 -12.52
C LEU A 54 17.47 -2.51 -13.63
N GLU A 55 18.75 -2.26 -13.41
CA GLU A 55 19.82 -2.59 -14.34
C GLU A 55 20.87 -3.50 -13.67
N ILE A 56 21.60 -4.26 -14.49
CA ILE A 56 22.72 -5.08 -14.00
C ILE A 56 23.84 -4.15 -13.54
N GLY A 57 24.32 -4.35 -12.32
CA GLY A 57 25.31 -3.49 -11.67
C GLY A 57 24.72 -2.51 -10.65
N ASP A 58 23.39 -2.41 -10.54
CA ASP A 58 22.75 -1.56 -9.54
C ASP A 58 22.93 -2.11 -8.12
N CYS A 59 23.12 -1.19 -7.17
CA CYS A 59 23.07 -1.50 -5.75
C CYS A 59 21.60 -1.52 -5.32
N VAL A 60 21.13 -2.63 -4.74
CA VAL A 60 19.75 -2.79 -4.31
C VAL A 60 19.66 -2.96 -2.80
N LEU A 61 18.67 -2.32 -2.20
CA LEU A 61 18.24 -2.56 -0.84
C LEU A 61 17.03 -3.47 -0.86
N THR A 62 17.19 -4.65 -0.27
CA THR A 62 16.08 -5.59 -0.07
C THR A 62 15.14 -5.15 1.05
N THR A 63 13.91 -5.63 1.04
CA THR A 63 12.91 -5.35 2.11
C THR A 63 13.41 -5.77 3.50
N SER A 64 14.26 -6.79 3.57
CA SER A 64 14.91 -7.28 4.80
C SER A 64 16.11 -6.45 5.27
N GLY A 65 16.51 -5.42 4.53
CA GLY A 65 17.60 -4.50 4.91
C GLY A 65 19.00 -4.92 4.42
N PHE A 66 19.12 -5.92 3.56
CA PHE A 66 20.39 -6.30 2.95
C PHE A 66 20.68 -5.46 1.70
N TYR A 67 21.93 -5.03 1.58
CA TYR A 67 22.48 -4.39 0.39
C TYR A 67 23.25 -5.40 -0.46
N GLY A 68 23.03 -5.38 -1.76
CA GLY A 68 23.76 -6.22 -2.70
C GLY A 68 23.78 -5.62 -4.10
N ILE A 69 24.53 -6.25 -5.00
CA ILE A 69 24.70 -5.81 -6.39
C ILE A 69 23.93 -6.77 -7.29
N VAL A 70 23.11 -6.23 -8.19
CA VAL A 70 22.39 -7.04 -9.19
C VAL A 70 23.38 -7.54 -10.23
N ILE A 71 23.50 -8.87 -10.36
CA ILE A 71 24.39 -9.49 -11.35
C ILE A 71 23.65 -10.08 -12.54
N ASP A 72 22.36 -10.40 -12.36
CA ASP A 72 21.51 -10.95 -13.40
C ASP A 72 20.03 -10.65 -13.11
N ILE A 73 19.26 -10.47 -14.18
CA ILE A 73 17.84 -10.11 -14.12
C ILE A 73 17.05 -11.04 -15.04
N ASN A 74 16.18 -11.84 -14.45
CA ASN A 74 15.19 -12.66 -15.16
C ASN A 74 13.81 -11.97 -15.11
N ASP A 75 12.78 -12.55 -15.70
CA ASP A 75 11.44 -11.93 -15.78
C ASP A 75 10.82 -11.66 -14.39
N ASP A 76 10.81 -12.65 -13.51
CA ASP A 76 10.20 -12.53 -12.16
C ASP A 76 11.23 -12.50 -11.01
N MET A 77 12.47 -12.89 -11.29
CA MET A 77 13.54 -13.01 -10.29
C MET A 77 14.77 -12.19 -10.68
N VAL A 78 15.56 -11.81 -9.69
CA VAL A 78 16.86 -11.18 -9.86
C VAL A 78 17.89 -11.96 -9.04
N ILE A 79 19.11 -12.03 -9.55
CA ILE A 79 20.22 -12.63 -8.82
C ILE A 79 21.05 -11.49 -8.24
N VAL A 80 21.14 -11.46 -6.93
CA VAL A 80 21.87 -10.43 -6.18
C VAL A 80 23.08 -11.06 -5.52
N GLU A 81 24.21 -10.39 -5.67
CA GLU A 81 25.46 -10.73 -5.01
C GLU A 81 25.60 -9.93 -3.70
N PHE A 82 25.87 -10.63 -2.60
CA PHE A 82 25.94 -10.04 -1.27
C PHE A 82 27.35 -10.05 -0.68
N GLY A 83 27.77 -8.90 -0.16
CA GLY A 83 29.02 -8.75 0.57
C GLY A 83 30.28 -8.86 -0.30
N SER A 84 31.44 -9.03 0.35
CA SER A 84 32.75 -9.05 -0.33
C SER A 84 33.07 -10.39 -1.02
N ASN A 85 32.20 -11.40 -0.86
CA ASN A 85 32.41 -12.72 -1.44
C ASN A 85 31.64 -12.86 -2.76
N LYS A 86 32.39 -12.84 -3.86
CA LYS A 86 31.87 -12.91 -5.24
C LYS A 86 31.15 -14.22 -5.60
N ASN A 87 31.13 -15.21 -4.71
CA ASN A 87 30.42 -16.47 -4.91
C ASN A 87 29.05 -16.52 -4.23
N CYS A 88 28.65 -15.50 -3.46
CA CYS A 88 27.35 -15.49 -2.80
C CYS A 88 26.27 -14.88 -3.69
N ARG A 89 25.75 -15.70 -4.62
CA ARG A 89 24.69 -15.32 -5.56
C ARG A 89 23.37 -15.88 -5.07
N ILE A 90 22.45 -15.02 -4.67
CA ILE A 90 21.17 -15.42 -4.12
C ILE A 90 20.07 -14.95 -5.08
N PRO A 91 19.26 -15.87 -5.64
CA PRO A 91 18.08 -15.49 -6.40
C PRO A 91 17.01 -14.97 -5.43
N MET A 92 16.38 -13.86 -5.80
CA MET A 92 15.26 -13.28 -5.07
C MET A 92 14.19 -12.80 -6.05
N GLU A 93 12.98 -12.66 -5.55
CA GLU A 93 11.92 -12.04 -6.34
C GLU A 93 12.15 -10.54 -6.52
N LYS A 94 11.75 -10.00 -7.67
CA LYS A 94 11.76 -8.54 -7.91
C LYS A 94 10.90 -7.76 -6.90
N SER A 95 9.87 -8.41 -6.36
CA SER A 95 8.99 -7.89 -5.32
C SER A 95 9.73 -7.58 -4.00
N ALA A 96 10.88 -8.23 -3.76
CA ALA A 96 11.68 -8.08 -2.55
C ALA A 96 12.64 -6.88 -2.60
N ILE A 97 12.66 -6.12 -3.70
CA ILE A 97 13.50 -4.93 -3.87
C ILE A 97 12.72 -3.71 -3.36
N ASN A 98 13.26 -3.06 -2.31
CA ASN A 98 12.66 -1.87 -1.71
C ASN A 98 13.23 -0.59 -2.33
N ARG A 99 14.53 -0.58 -2.62
CA ARG A 99 15.22 0.57 -3.20
C ARG A 99 16.29 0.13 -4.18
N VAL A 100 16.49 0.96 -5.20
CA VAL A 100 17.55 0.82 -6.19
C VAL A 100 18.41 2.07 -6.13
N GLU A 101 19.72 1.91 -5.99
CA GLU A 101 20.73 2.96 -5.98
C GLU A 101 21.64 2.75 -7.17
N LYS A 102 21.57 3.67 -8.13
CA LYS A 102 22.40 3.60 -9.32
C LYS A 102 23.84 4.00 -8.99
N PRO A 103 24.85 3.22 -9.43
CA PRO A 103 26.25 3.59 -9.24
C PRO A 103 26.54 4.88 -10.02
N GLY A 104 26.70 6.00 -9.30
CA GLY A 104 27.04 7.31 -9.86
C GLY A 104 26.13 8.48 -9.46
N GLU A 105 25.05 8.26 -8.70
CA GLU A 105 24.15 9.33 -8.20
C GLU A 105 24.44 9.79 -6.76
N ASN A 106 25.64 9.53 -6.23
CA ASN A 106 26.13 10.11 -4.96
C ASN A 106 27.45 10.84 -5.16
#